data_AF-A0A8H5P8X1-F1
#
_entry.id   AF-A0A8H5P8X1-F1
#
_cell.length_a   1.000
_cell.length_b   1.000
_cell.length_c   1.000
_cell.angle_alpha   90.00
_cell.angle_beta   90.00
_cell.angle_gamma   90.00
#
_symmetry.space_group_name_H-M   'P 1'
#
loop_
_entity.id
_entity.type
_entity.pdbx_description
1 polymer ?
#
loop_
_entity_poly.entity_id
_entity_poly.type
_entity_poly.pdbx_seq_one_letter_code
_entity_poly.pdbx_strand_id
1 'polypeptide(L)'
;MNVALSAKAKELLDDGIQALFDEFLWPRIRLVLTTSFQDEVYDMSEGESLDEEDVDGETMEQVSARFEGEWLALTRPLKRIMTRRTYAALMSLTASKLATVLEKRAWSFSGRVTALGSLRLESDFSGIISVIAKDNYALREPFTRLQEILTLANMEDDEWDELGSGYGSSKQERSRFLSDEEMAKARKIVRR
;
A
#
# COMPACT_ATOMS: atom_id res chain seq x y z
N MET A 1 28.42 19.46 24.43
CA MET A 1 28.29 19.26 22.96
C MET A 1 27.50 20.44 22.41
N ASN A 2 28.03 21.17 21.42
CA ASN A 2 27.43 22.44 20.95
C ASN A 2 26.09 22.18 20.25
N VAL A 3 24.99 22.72 20.78
CA VAL A 3 23.61 22.50 20.30
C VAL A 3 23.45 22.92 18.84
N ALA A 4 24.11 24.02 18.43
CA ALA A 4 24.04 24.51 17.05
C ALA A 4 24.71 23.56 16.05
N LEU A 5 25.86 22.99 16.42
CA LEU A 5 26.54 21.99 15.59
C LEU A 5 25.71 20.71 15.44
N SER A 6 25.09 20.25 16.55
CA SER A 6 24.22 19.07 16.53
C SER A 6 23.01 19.27 15.62
N ALA A 7 22.39 20.46 15.65
CA ALA A 7 21.28 20.80 14.77
C ALA A 7 21.68 20.78 13.29
N LYS A 8 22.81 21.42 12.92
CA LYS A 8 23.31 21.42 11.54
C LYS A 8 23.75 20.03 11.05
N ALA A 9 24.36 19.23 11.91
CA ALA A 9 24.69 17.85 11.57
C ALA A 9 23.44 17.01 11.34
N LYS A 10 22.35 17.25 12.09
CA LYS A 10 21.07 16.58 11.88
C LYS A 10 20.44 16.99 10.54
N GLU A 11 20.37 18.28 10.24
CA GLU A 11 19.89 18.78 8.93
C GLU A 11 20.63 18.09 7.77
N LEU A 12 21.97 18.07 7.82
CA LEU A 12 22.79 17.42 6.80
C LEU A 12 22.52 15.91 6.67
N LEU A 13 22.30 15.22 7.79
CA LEU A 13 21.94 13.80 7.77
C LEU A 13 20.57 13.56 7.15
N ASP A 14 19.59 14.41 7.48
CA ASP A 14 18.24 14.31 6.95
C ASP A 14 18.25 14.58 5.42
N ASP A 15 19.00 15.59 4.96
CA ASP A 15 19.22 15.87 3.54
C ASP A 15 19.88 14.70 2.80
N GLY A 16 20.91 14.09 3.41
CA GLY A 16 21.59 12.93 2.85
C GLY A 16 20.68 11.70 2.73
N ILE A 17 19.78 11.50 3.71
CA ILE A 17 18.76 10.43 3.66
C ILE A 17 17.75 10.71 2.54
N GLN A 18 17.32 11.96 2.38
CA GLN A 18 16.40 12.35 1.31
C GLN A 18 17.03 12.14 -0.07
N ALA A 19 18.29 12.54 -0.26
CA ALA A 19 19.01 12.32 -1.50
C ALA A 19 19.20 10.81 -1.81
N LEU A 20 19.56 10.01 -0.81
CA LEU A 20 19.64 8.54 -0.97
C LEU A 20 18.28 7.94 -1.36
N PHE A 21 17.20 8.46 -0.80
CA PHE A 21 15.86 8.05 -1.15
C PHE A 21 15.53 8.38 -2.60
N ASP A 22 15.66 9.64 -3.01
CA ASP A 22 15.21 10.12 -4.32
C ASP A 22 16.07 9.59 -5.48
N GLU A 23 17.39 9.54 -5.30
CA GLU A 23 18.32 9.21 -6.39
C GLU A 23 18.58 7.72 -6.55
N PHE A 24 18.44 6.93 -5.48
CA PHE A 24 18.79 5.52 -5.51
C PHE A 24 17.61 4.61 -5.16
N LEU A 25 17.02 4.80 -3.98
CA LEU A 25 16.07 3.83 -3.45
C LEU A 25 14.76 3.87 -4.23
N TRP A 26 14.20 5.06 -4.45
CA TRP A 26 12.90 5.22 -5.09
C TRP A 26 12.88 4.77 -6.57
N PRO A 27 13.85 5.12 -7.43
CA PRO A 27 13.88 4.62 -8.81
C PRO A 27 13.88 3.09 -8.89
N ARG A 28 14.60 2.43 -7.97
CA ARG A 28 14.63 0.96 -7.88
C ARG A 28 13.32 0.39 -7.39
N ILE A 29 12.73 0.96 -6.33
CA ILE A 29 11.42 0.53 -5.83
C ILE A 29 10.34 0.65 -6.90
N ARG A 30 10.36 1.71 -7.72
CA ARG A 30 9.42 1.84 -8.84
C ARG A 30 9.54 0.67 -9.81
N LEU A 31 10.77 0.28 -10.15
CA LEU A 31 11.00 -0.88 -11.00
C LEU A 31 10.45 -2.16 -10.34
N VAL A 32 10.72 -2.36 -9.04
CA VAL A 32 10.19 -3.50 -8.27
C VAL A 32 8.66 -3.52 -8.29
N LEU A 33 7.99 -2.39 -8.11
CA LEU A 33 6.53 -2.32 -8.23
C LEU A 33 6.06 -2.68 -9.64
N THR A 34 6.71 -2.18 -10.68
CA THR A 34 6.34 -2.50 -12.05
C THR A 34 6.48 -3.99 -12.35
N THR A 35 7.56 -4.63 -11.90
CA THR A 35 7.80 -6.06 -12.11
C THR A 35 6.92 -6.94 -11.24
N SER A 36 6.63 -6.52 -10.00
CA SER A 36 5.80 -7.31 -9.08
C SER A 36 4.36 -7.40 -9.56
N PHE A 37 3.83 -6.29 -10.09
CA PHE A 37 2.49 -6.24 -10.68
C PHE A 37 2.47 -6.56 -12.19
N GLN A 38 3.55 -7.12 -12.73
CA GLN A 38 3.58 -7.54 -14.11
C GLN A 38 2.69 -8.78 -14.29
N ASP A 39 1.88 -8.77 -15.34
CA ASP A 39 0.94 -9.85 -15.70
C ASP A 39 -0.25 -10.02 -14.74
N GLU A 40 -0.47 -9.05 -13.85
CA GLU A 40 -1.63 -9.05 -12.96
C GLU A 40 -2.91 -8.59 -13.69
N VAL A 41 -3.95 -9.40 -13.56
CA VAL A 41 -5.27 -9.15 -14.15
C VAL A 41 -6.28 -8.97 -13.02
N TYR A 42 -6.72 -7.72 -12.82
CA TYR A 42 -7.79 -7.35 -11.87
C TYR A 42 -9.12 -7.05 -12.58
N ASP A 43 -9.10 -6.96 -13.91
CA ASP A 43 -10.22 -6.63 -14.80
C ASP A 43 -10.55 -7.90 -15.59
N MET A 44 -11.74 -8.49 -15.36
CA MET A 44 -12.20 -9.63 -16.14
C MET A 44 -13.09 -9.10 -17.26
N SER A 45 -12.72 -9.37 -18.51
CA SER A 45 -13.68 -9.23 -19.61
C SER A 45 -14.85 -10.20 -19.39
N GLU A 46 -16.07 -9.82 -19.77
CA GLU A 46 -17.24 -10.70 -19.67
C GLU A 46 -17.00 -11.99 -20.45
N GLY A 47 -16.60 -13.07 -19.77
CA GLY A 47 -16.37 -14.39 -20.37
C GLY A 47 -15.13 -15.16 -19.89
N GLU A 48 -14.19 -14.54 -19.18
CA GLU A 48 -13.11 -15.28 -18.51
C GLU A 48 -13.60 -15.70 -17.11
N SER A 49 -13.76 -17.01 -16.88
CA SER A 49 -13.84 -17.57 -15.54
C SER A 49 -12.42 -17.71 -15.00
N LEU A 50 -12.13 -17.11 -13.85
CA LEU A 50 -11.01 -17.60 -13.05
C LEU A 50 -11.41 -18.99 -12.56
N ASP A 51 -10.59 -19.99 -12.84
CA ASP A 51 -10.82 -21.34 -12.33
C ASP A 51 -10.74 -21.28 -10.79
N GLU A 52 -11.53 -22.08 -10.07
CA GLU A 52 -11.47 -22.14 -8.60
C GLU A 52 -10.06 -22.48 -8.08
N GLU A 53 -9.20 -23.05 -8.93
CA GLU A 53 -7.77 -23.31 -8.69
C GLU A 53 -6.90 -22.04 -8.68
N ASP A 54 -7.30 -20.96 -9.37
CA ASP A 54 -6.62 -19.65 -9.32
C ASP A 54 -6.88 -18.87 -8.02
N VAL A 55 -7.77 -19.39 -7.17
CA VAL A 55 -8.12 -18.87 -5.84
C VAL A 55 -7.42 -19.67 -4.73
N ASP A 56 -6.38 -20.43 -5.03
CA ASP A 56 -5.47 -20.93 -3.98
C ASP A 56 -4.56 -19.79 -3.48
N GLY A 57 -4.23 -19.81 -2.19
CA GLY A 57 -3.45 -18.77 -1.52
C GLY A 57 -2.07 -18.56 -2.16
N GLU A 58 -1.48 -19.59 -2.76
CA GLU A 58 -0.20 -19.49 -3.48
C GLU A 58 -0.30 -18.63 -4.75
N THR A 59 -1.44 -18.67 -5.45
CA THR A 59 -1.69 -17.87 -6.65
C THR A 59 -2.04 -16.42 -6.29
N MET A 60 -2.73 -16.21 -5.16
CA MET A 60 -3.07 -14.88 -4.65
C MET A 60 -1.88 -14.11 -4.06
N GLU A 61 -0.79 -14.78 -3.67
CA GLU A 61 0.40 -14.14 -3.09
C GLU A 61 1.56 -13.95 -4.09
N GLN A 62 1.34 -14.15 -5.39
CA GLN A 62 2.43 -14.04 -6.37
C GLN A 62 3.05 -12.63 -6.41
N VAL A 63 2.25 -11.56 -6.33
CA VAL A 63 2.76 -10.18 -6.32
C VAL A 63 3.59 -9.92 -5.08
N SER A 64 3.09 -10.33 -3.91
CA SER A 64 3.75 -10.08 -2.64
C SER A 64 5.06 -10.85 -2.52
N ALA A 65 5.11 -12.10 -3.03
CA ALA A 65 6.31 -12.92 -3.09
C ALA A 65 7.37 -12.33 -4.03
N ARG A 66 6.98 -11.91 -5.24
CA ARG A 66 7.87 -11.23 -6.20
C ARG A 66 8.41 -9.92 -5.61
N PHE A 67 7.52 -9.14 -4.98
CA PHE A 67 7.89 -7.91 -4.30
C PHE A 67 8.87 -8.17 -3.16
N GLU A 68 8.64 -9.20 -2.32
CA GLU A 68 9.52 -9.52 -1.19
C GLU A 68 10.95 -9.83 -1.63
N GLY A 69 11.13 -10.64 -2.68
CA GLY A 69 12.46 -11.00 -3.18
C GLY A 69 13.30 -9.77 -3.54
N GLU A 70 12.75 -8.91 -4.39
CA GLU A 70 13.41 -7.70 -4.87
C GLU A 70 13.54 -6.63 -3.76
N TRP A 71 12.51 -6.47 -2.92
CA TRP A 71 12.54 -5.58 -1.76
C TRP A 71 13.66 -5.94 -0.81
N LEU A 72 13.83 -7.22 -0.49
CA LEU A 72 14.89 -7.69 0.40
C LEU A 72 16.28 -7.54 -0.22
N ALA A 73 16.41 -7.80 -1.53
CA ALA A 73 17.68 -7.57 -2.25
C ALA A 73 18.12 -6.10 -2.17
N LEU A 74 17.17 -5.17 -2.18
CA LEU A 74 17.42 -3.74 -2.09
C LEU A 74 17.66 -3.24 -0.66
N THR A 75 16.84 -3.70 0.30
CA THR A 75 16.82 -3.15 1.67
C THR A 75 17.83 -3.80 2.62
N ARG A 76 18.14 -5.10 2.46
CA ARG A 76 19.10 -5.79 3.33
C ARG A 76 20.50 -5.17 3.32
N PRO A 77 21.09 -4.83 2.16
CA PRO A 77 22.40 -4.17 2.12
C PRO A 77 22.38 -2.81 2.83
N LEU A 78 21.33 -2.01 2.62
CA LEU A 78 21.16 -0.70 3.27
C LEU A 78 21.05 -0.84 4.79
N LYS A 79 20.25 -1.81 5.28
CA LYS A 79 20.11 -2.12 6.71
C LYS A 79 21.44 -2.51 7.36
N ARG A 80 22.34 -3.17 6.60
CA ARG A 80 23.65 -3.62 7.09
C ARG A 80 24.65 -2.47 7.23
N ILE A 81 24.63 -1.48 6.33
CA ILE A 81 25.62 -0.39 6.30
C ILE A 81 25.16 0.85 7.07
N MET A 82 23.85 1.07 7.23
CA MET A 82 23.29 2.23 7.90
C MET A 82 23.10 1.98 9.40
N THR A 83 23.08 3.06 10.19
CA THR A 83 22.65 2.96 11.59
C THR A 83 21.15 2.69 11.68
N ARG A 84 20.69 2.10 12.79
CA ARG A 84 19.25 1.84 13.01
C ARG A 84 18.39 3.09 12.84
N ARG A 85 18.86 4.24 13.34
CA ARG A 85 18.12 5.51 13.26
C ARG A 85 17.95 6.00 11.83
N THR A 86 19.06 6.06 11.08
CA THR A 86 19.06 6.56 9.70
C THR A 86 18.34 5.61 8.76
N TYR A 87 18.45 4.29 8.98
CA TYR A 87 17.70 3.30 8.24
C TYR A 87 16.19 3.40 8.50
N ALA A 88 15.78 3.56 9.76
CA ALA A 88 14.38 3.73 10.11
C ALA A 88 13.77 4.98 9.44
N ALA A 89 14.50 6.11 9.44
CA ALA A 89 14.07 7.33 8.75
C ALA A 89 13.92 7.13 7.23
N LEU A 90 14.89 6.46 6.59
CA LEU A 90 14.80 6.10 5.17
C LEU A 90 13.57 5.22 4.86
N MET A 91 13.31 4.22 5.71
CA MET A 91 12.14 3.34 5.55
C MET A 91 10.82 4.06 5.80
N SER A 92 10.76 5.03 6.72
CA SER A 92 9.59 5.87 6.92
C SER A 92 9.27 6.72 5.68
N LEU A 93 10.26 7.37 5.06
CA LEU A 93 10.08 8.09 3.79
C LEU A 93 9.57 7.15 2.69
N THR A 94 10.15 5.96 2.63
CA THR A 94 9.80 4.94 1.66
C THR A 94 8.36 4.45 1.81
N ALA A 95 7.94 4.11 3.04
CA ALA A 95 6.58 3.68 3.34
C ALA A 95 5.55 4.76 2.98
N SER A 96 5.81 6.02 3.36
CA SER A 96 4.93 7.15 3.02
C SER A 96 4.79 7.35 1.51
N LYS A 97 5.88 7.25 0.75
CA LYS A 97 5.82 7.36 -0.71
C LYS A 97 5.07 6.19 -1.33
N LEU A 98 5.35 4.97 -0.87
CA LEU A 98 4.67 3.76 -1.33
C LEU A 98 3.17 3.81 -1.08
N ALA A 99 2.75 4.24 0.12
CA ALA A 99 1.33 4.42 0.44
C ALA A 99 0.64 5.36 -0.56
N THR A 100 1.27 6.50 -0.88
CA THR A 100 0.73 7.45 -1.87
C THR A 100 0.64 6.84 -3.28
N VAL A 101 1.63 6.04 -3.69
CA VAL A 101 1.64 5.43 -5.03
C VAL A 101 0.63 4.30 -5.14
N LEU A 102 0.53 3.45 -4.12
CA LEU A 102 -0.46 2.38 -4.07
C LEU A 102 -1.88 2.94 -3.96
N GLU A 103 -2.11 4.01 -3.19
CA GLU A 103 -3.41 4.72 -3.17
C GLU A 103 -3.79 5.23 -4.56
N LYS A 104 -2.86 5.90 -5.27
CA LYS A 104 -3.11 6.32 -6.65
C LYS A 104 -3.43 5.15 -7.58
N ARG A 105 -2.76 4.00 -7.37
CA ARG A 105 -3.01 2.78 -8.14
C ARG A 105 -4.39 2.20 -7.84
N ALA A 106 -4.79 2.10 -6.57
CA ALA A 106 -6.12 1.66 -6.18
C ALA A 106 -7.21 2.52 -6.84
N TRP A 107 -7.04 3.85 -6.84
CA TRP A 107 -7.98 4.75 -7.51
C TRP A 107 -8.04 4.57 -9.03
N SER A 108 -6.96 4.13 -9.67
CA SER A 108 -6.93 3.92 -11.13
C SER A 108 -7.81 2.76 -11.60
N PHE A 109 -8.20 1.89 -10.68
CA PHE A 109 -9.06 0.74 -10.90
C PHE A 109 -10.57 1.04 -10.77
N SER A 110 -10.92 2.30 -10.47
CA SER A 110 -12.32 2.75 -10.37
C SER A 110 -13.16 2.34 -11.59
N GLY A 111 -14.19 1.51 -11.34
CA GLY A 111 -15.18 1.07 -12.34
C GLY A 111 -14.72 -0.07 -13.25
N ARG A 112 -13.59 -0.71 -12.93
CA ARG A 112 -12.94 -1.70 -13.82
C ARG A 112 -12.68 -3.05 -13.16
N VAL A 113 -12.89 -3.17 -11.85
CA VAL A 113 -12.50 -4.37 -11.11
C VAL A 113 -13.73 -5.20 -10.75
N THR A 114 -13.64 -6.51 -10.92
CA THR A 114 -14.71 -7.44 -10.49
C THR A 114 -14.63 -7.69 -8.98
N ALA A 115 -15.66 -8.29 -8.37
CA ALA A 115 -15.63 -8.62 -6.95
C ALA A 115 -14.39 -9.49 -6.59
N LEU A 116 -14.11 -10.54 -7.37
CA LEU A 116 -12.95 -11.40 -7.18
C LEU A 116 -11.62 -10.68 -7.46
N GLY A 117 -11.55 -9.84 -8.49
CA GLY A 117 -10.38 -9.01 -8.79
C GLY A 117 -10.07 -8.02 -7.67
N SER A 118 -11.09 -7.55 -6.95
CA SER A 118 -10.95 -6.63 -5.83
C SER A 118 -10.46 -7.32 -4.56
N LEU A 119 -10.85 -8.58 -4.33
CA LEU A 119 -10.28 -9.42 -3.28
C LEU A 119 -8.80 -9.71 -3.55
N ARG A 120 -8.44 -10.03 -4.80
CA ARG A 120 -7.03 -10.22 -5.20
C ARG A 120 -6.21 -8.94 -5.02
N LEU A 121 -6.76 -7.80 -5.46
CA LEU A 121 -6.14 -6.48 -5.27
C LEU A 121 -5.88 -6.18 -3.79
N GLU A 122 -6.86 -6.45 -2.91
CA GLU A 122 -6.72 -6.27 -1.47
C GLU A 122 -5.64 -7.19 -0.88
N SER A 123 -5.62 -8.45 -1.29
CA SER A 123 -4.61 -9.44 -0.87
C SER A 123 -3.20 -9.00 -1.26
N ASP A 124 -2.98 -8.64 -2.53
CA ASP A 124 -1.67 -8.21 -3.05
C ASP A 124 -1.14 -6.99 -2.29
N PHE A 125 -2.01 -6.00 -2.07
CA PHE A 125 -1.64 -4.76 -1.38
C PHE A 125 -1.33 -5.05 0.09
N SER A 126 -2.14 -5.87 0.75
CA SER A 126 -1.92 -6.30 2.13
C SER A 126 -0.63 -7.11 2.29
N GLY A 127 -0.30 -7.95 1.30
CA GLY A 127 0.96 -8.68 1.23
C GLY A 127 2.16 -7.75 1.12
N ILE A 128 2.14 -6.78 0.19
CA ILE A 128 3.19 -5.76 0.05
C ILE A 128 3.37 -4.96 1.35
N ILE A 129 2.28 -4.51 1.98
CA ILE A 129 2.33 -3.79 3.27
C ILE A 129 2.99 -4.65 4.35
N SER A 130 2.67 -5.94 4.37
CA SER A 130 3.24 -6.89 5.33
C SER A 130 4.75 -7.10 5.13
N VAL A 131 5.22 -7.15 3.88
CA VAL A 131 6.65 -7.21 3.56
C VAL A 131 7.38 -5.95 4.06
N ILE A 132 6.83 -4.76 3.78
CA ILE A 132 7.43 -3.47 4.17
C ILE A 132 7.51 -3.35 5.70
N ALA A 133 6.43 -3.70 6.39
CA ALA A 133 6.30 -3.54 7.83
C ALA A 133 6.87 -4.71 8.65
N LYS A 134 7.43 -5.75 8.01
CA LYS A 134 7.93 -6.98 8.64
C LYS A 134 8.86 -6.73 9.83
N ASP A 135 9.78 -5.77 9.67
CA ASP A 135 10.78 -5.42 10.70
C ASP A 135 10.32 -4.26 11.62
N ASN A 136 9.32 -3.48 11.20
CA ASN A 136 8.86 -2.30 11.91
C ASN A 136 7.36 -2.07 11.64
N TYR A 137 6.53 -2.47 12.59
CA TYR A 137 5.08 -2.36 12.49
C TYR A 137 4.58 -0.92 12.30
N ALA A 138 5.32 0.08 12.80
CA ALA A 138 4.97 1.49 12.62
C ALA A 138 4.94 1.91 11.13
N LEU A 139 5.63 1.18 10.25
CA LEU A 139 5.59 1.44 8.81
C LEU A 139 4.24 1.11 8.17
N ARG A 140 3.29 0.50 8.90
CA ARG A 140 1.91 0.32 8.43
C ARG A 140 1.09 1.60 8.50
N GLU A 141 1.42 2.53 9.38
CA GLU A 141 0.61 3.73 9.63
C GLU A 141 0.32 4.55 8.36
N PRO A 142 1.29 4.80 7.45
CA PRO A 142 1.02 5.53 6.21
C PRO A 142 0.01 4.83 5.28
N PHE A 143 -0.16 3.51 5.40
CA PHE A 143 -1.06 2.72 4.54
C PHE A 143 -2.48 2.61 5.08
N THR A 144 -2.78 3.12 6.27
CA THR A 144 -4.10 3.00 6.90
C THR A 144 -5.23 3.54 6.03
N ARG A 145 -5.03 4.68 5.39
CA ARG A 145 -5.99 5.26 4.43
C ARG A 145 -6.18 4.38 3.19
N LEU A 146 -5.11 3.77 2.68
CA LEU A 146 -5.19 2.82 1.57
C LEU A 146 -5.99 1.57 1.97
N GLN A 147 -5.75 1.03 3.15
CA GLN A 147 -6.49 -0.12 3.67
C GLN A 147 -7.97 0.18 3.78
N GLU A 148 -8.34 1.36 4.30
CA GLU A 148 -9.73 1.82 4.37
C GLU A 148 -10.39 1.91 2.99
N ILE A 149 -9.66 2.40 1.96
CA ILE A 149 -10.16 2.42 0.57
C ILE A 149 -10.47 1.01 0.06
N LEU A 150 -9.58 0.04 0.29
CA LEU A 150 -9.75 -1.35 -0.15
C LEU A 150 -10.90 -2.03 0.60
N THR A 151 -11.00 -1.84 1.91
CA THR A 151 -12.11 -2.37 2.71
C THR A 151 -13.45 -1.82 2.23
N LEU A 152 -13.58 -0.52 1.99
CA LEU A 152 -14.82 0.06 1.45
C LEU A 152 -15.14 -0.42 0.04
N ALA A 153 -14.13 -0.70 -0.78
CA ALA A 153 -14.33 -1.28 -2.10
C ALA A 153 -14.95 -2.69 -2.02
N ASN A 154 -14.50 -3.51 -1.07
CA ASN A 154 -14.93 -4.91 -0.87
C ASN A 154 -16.13 -5.11 0.08
N MET A 155 -16.55 -4.07 0.81
CA MET A 155 -17.69 -4.11 1.73
C MET A 155 -18.98 -4.61 1.06
N GLU A 156 -19.81 -5.37 1.76
CA GLU A 156 -21.08 -5.85 1.17
C GLU A 156 -22.10 -4.71 0.97
N ASP A 157 -23.17 -4.94 0.22
CA ASP A 157 -24.21 -3.92 0.00
C ASP A 157 -25.02 -3.66 1.27
N ASP A 158 -25.37 -4.72 2.00
CA ASP A 158 -26.12 -4.63 3.25
C ASP A 158 -25.32 -3.87 4.33
N GLU A 159 -24.02 -4.17 4.48
CA GLU A 159 -23.12 -3.46 5.41
C GLU A 159 -22.99 -1.96 5.08
N TRP A 160 -22.98 -1.62 3.79
CA TRP A 160 -22.91 -0.23 3.33
C TRP A 160 -24.22 0.53 3.58
N ASP A 161 -25.36 -0.12 3.35
CA ASP A 161 -26.67 0.46 3.62
C ASP A 161 -26.87 0.66 5.12
N GLU A 162 -26.38 -0.26 5.96
CA GLU A 162 -26.34 -0.11 7.41
C GLU A 162 -25.52 1.13 7.83
N LEU A 163 -24.32 1.32 7.26
CA LEU A 163 -23.53 2.53 7.49
C LEU A 163 -24.31 3.79 7.11
N GLY A 164 -25.04 3.76 5.99
CA GLY A 164 -25.86 4.87 5.48
C GLY A 164 -27.09 5.20 6.33
N SER A 165 -27.76 4.17 6.85
CA SER A 165 -29.05 4.24 7.56
C SER A 165 -29.01 4.95 8.93
N GLY A 166 -27.82 5.21 9.46
CA GLY A 166 -27.66 6.01 10.68
C GLY A 166 -28.13 5.31 11.96
N TYR A 167 -28.35 3.99 11.92
CA TYR A 167 -28.45 3.17 13.13
C TYR A 167 -27.08 3.06 13.81
N GLY A 168 -26.63 4.16 14.43
CA GLY A 168 -25.54 4.16 15.41
C GLY A 168 -24.26 4.92 15.04
N SER A 169 -23.92 5.10 13.75
CA SER A 169 -22.57 5.58 13.43
C SER A 169 -22.42 7.09 13.23
N SER A 170 -21.64 7.70 14.13
CA SER A 170 -21.04 9.01 13.91
C SER A 170 -20.18 9.02 12.64
N LYS A 171 -19.91 10.20 12.04
CA LYS A 171 -19.03 10.32 10.86
C LYS A 171 -17.65 9.66 11.07
N GLN A 172 -17.20 9.60 12.32
CA GLN A 172 -15.95 8.97 12.76
C GLN A 172 -15.98 7.44 12.71
N GLU A 173 -17.17 6.82 12.75
CA GLU A 173 -17.35 5.37 12.63
C GLU A 173 -17.45 4.91 11.18
N ARG A 174 -17.86 5.79 10.25
CA ARG A 174 -17.94 5.45 8.81
C ARG A 174 -16.59 5.44 8.13
N SER A 175 -15.73 6.40 8.48
CA SER A 175 -14.38 6.48 7.94
C SER A 175 -13.54 7.43 8.78
N ARG A 176 -12.28 7.04 9.06
CA ARG A 176 -11.32 7.87 9.80
C ARG A 176 -10.57 8.83 8.87
N PHE A 177 -10.29 8.42 7.63
CA PHE A 177 -9.39 9.16 6.75
C PHE A 177 -10.02 9.66 5.45
N LEU A 178 -11.19 9.16 5.05
CA LEU A 178 -11.86 9.47 3.79
C LEU A 178 -13.06 10.41 3.96
N SER A 179 -13.26 11.30 2.99
CA SER A 179 -14.47 12.14 2.87
C SER A 179 -15.67 11.35 2.33
N ASP A 180 -16.88 11.92 2.42
CA ASP A 180 -18.10 11.27 1.91
C ASP A 180 -18.03 11.02 0.38
N GLU A 181 -17.42 11.95 -0.37
CA GLU A 181 -17.18 11.78 -1.80
C GLU A 181 -16.15 10.68 -2.08
N GLU A 182 -15.10 10.57 -1.26
CA GLU A 182 -14.07 9.55 -1.39
C GLU A 182 -14.62 8.16 -1.04
N MET A 183 -15.47 8.04 -0.02
CA MET A 183 -16.14 6.78 0.30
C MET A 183 -17.04 6.32 -0.83
N ALA A 184 -17.85 7.23 -1.40
CA ALA A 184 -18.70 6.92 -2.55
C ALA A 184 -17.88 6.55 -3.80
N LYS A 185 -16.68 7.13 -3.95
CA LYS A 185 -15.74 6.76 -5.02
C LYS A 185 -15.09 5.40 -4.77
N ALA A 186 -14.73 5.07 -3.53
CA ALA A 186 -14.14 3.78 -3.17
C ALA A 186 -15.08 2.62 -3.52
N ARG A 187 -16.38 2.78 -3.23
CA ARG A 187 -17.42 1.82 -3.60
C ARG A 187 -17.51 1.54 -5.11
N LYS A 188 -17.15 2.52 -5.94
CA LYS A 188 -17.15 2.39 -7.40
C LYS A 188 -15.91 1.67 -7.94
N ILE A 189 -14.95 1.28 -7.10
CA ILE A 189 -13.80 0.48 -7.54
C ILE A 189 -14.27 -0.88 -8.06
N VAL A 190 -15.18 -1.52 -7.32
CA VAL A 190 -15.80 -2.78 -7.73
C VAL A 190 -17.01 -2.50 -8.62
N ARG A 191 -17.05 -3.15 -9.79
CA ARG A 191 -18.22 -3.21 -10.65
C ARG A 191 -19.22 -4.17 -10.01
N ARG A 192 -20.28 -3.61 -9.43
CA ARG A 192 -21.42 -4.32 -8.86
C ARG A 192 -22.58 -4.30 -9.84
#